data_AF-A0A2N6MHI2-F1
#
_entry.id   AF-A0A2N6MHI2-F1
#
_cell.length_a   1.000
_cell.length_b   1.000
_cell.length_c   1.000
_cell.angle_alpha   90.00
_cell.angle_beta   90.00
_cell.angle_gamma   90.00
#
_symmetry.space_group_name_H-M   'P 1'
#
loop_
_entity.id
_entity.type
_entity.pdbx_description
1 polymer ?
#
loop_
_entity_poly.entity_id
_entity_poly.type
_entity_poly.pdbx_seq_one_letter_code
_entity_poly.pdbx_strand_id
1 'polypeptide(L)'
;MNCNNDNFTSSIAGGFLSNNPFIRTDKTPNNYSAFKTDCLNPAASGQCWGQPRYRYYARWNNIKEWRGKICAKSVQNTYNNHVVSYQSSSDSSCPIGGQNYCQIYYGPIISFQVKGHNESENQWRSIEKDGKLASYEIPANERRWYHWAWKTSQPSDFRLAVRYAKPYDEFDFMMDKKM
;
A
#
# COMPACT_ATOMS: atom_id res chain seq x y z
N MET A 1 0.75 19.08 8.97
CA MET A 1 1.68 18.85 7.84
C MET A 1 1.28 17.53 7.20
N ASN A 2 0.56 17.58 6.08
CA ASN A 2 0.05 16.42 5.35
C ASN A 2 1.16 15.84 4.45
N CYS A 3 0.88 14.82 3.64
CA CYS A 3 1.62 14.58 2.41
C CYS A 3 1.45 15.83 1.50
N ASN A 4 2.10 16.95 1.86
CA ASN A 4 1.90 18.21 1.16
C ASN A 4 2.71 18.21 -0.14
N ASN A 5 1.98 18.30 -1.24
CA ASN A 5 2.49 18.14 -2.60
C ASN A 5 3.06 19.44 -3.18
N ASP A 6 3.13 20.53 -2.42
CA ASP A 6 3.63 21.82 -2.92
C ASP A 6 5.12 21.74 -3.33
N ASN A 7 5.85 20.75 -2.81
CA ASN A 7 7.24 20.45 -3.17
C ASN A 7 7.39 19.18 -4.05
N PHE A 8 6.28 18.60 -4.53
CA PHE A 8 6.30 17.41 -5.38
C PHE A 8 6.44 17.75 -6.88
N THR A 9 6.90 18.95 -7.20
CA THR A 9 7.16 19.44 -8.56
C THR A 9 8.43 18.87 -9.19
N SER A 10 9.33 18.29 -8.39
CA SER A 10 10.49 17.57 -8.90
C SER A 10 11.02 16.60 -7.87
N SER A 11 10.83 15.29 -8.07
CA SER A 11 11.62 14.31 -7.34
C SER A 11 12.56 13.56 -8.26
N ILE A 12 13.77 14.12 -8.36
CA ILE A 12 15.07 13.43 -8.47
C ILE A 12 15.32 12.66 -9.79
N ALA A 13 16.60 12.56 -10.17
CA ALA A 13 17.13 12.03 -11.42
C ALA A 13 16.40 10.77 -11.91
N GLY A 14 15.81 10.90 -13.11
CA GLY A 14 14.93 9.92 -13.74
C GLY A 14 13.70 10.59 -14.34
N GLY A 15 13.07 11.52 -13.63
CA GLY A 15 11.88 12.24 -14.11
C GLY A 15 10.63 11.36 -14.30
N PHE A 16 9.46 11.99 -14.35
CA PHE A 16 8.27 11.36 -14.90
C PHE A 16 8.45 11.28 -16.44
N LEU A 17 8.02 10.18 -17.04
CA LEU A 17 7.99 9.87 -18.47
C LEU A 17 6.91 10.67 -19.25
N SER A 18 5.91 11.25 -18.59
CA SER A 18 4.87 12.10 -19.21
C SER A 18 4.33 13.21 -18.28
N ASN A 19 3.68 14.21 -18.88
CA ASN A 19 3.18 15.43 -18.22
C ASN A 19 1.71 15.35 -17.72
N ASN A 20 1.07 14.17 -17.60
CA ASN A 20 -0.35 14.05 -17.19
C ASN A 20 -0.70 12.66 -16.59
N PRO A 21 -1.77 12.51 -15.76
CA PRO A 21 -2.40 13.45 -14.83
C PRO A 21 -2.06 13.06 -13.38
N PHE A 22 -1.60 14.04 -12.61
CA PHE A 22 -1.48 13.89 -11.16
C PHE A 22 -2.87 13.79 -10.53
N ILE A 23 -3.20 12.68 -9.88
CA ILE A 23 -4.44 12.55 -9.11
C ILE A 23 -4.11 12.83 -7.63
N ARG A 24 -4.01 14.13 -7.31
CA ARG A 24 -3.79 14.65 -5.95
C ARG A 24 -5.12 14.99 -5.30
N THR A 25 -5.39 14.39 -4.15
CA THR A 25 -6.09 14.99 -2.99
C THR A 25 -5.76 14.05 -1.84
N ASP A 26 -5.35 14.50 -0.65
CA ASP A 26 -5.08 13.62 0.49
C ASP A 26 -6.16 12.52 0.59
N LYS A 27 -5.79 11.29 0.20
CA LYS A 27 -6.75 10.19 0.11
C LYS A 27 -6.66 9.41 1.39
N THR A 28 -7.80 9.29 2.04
CA THR A 28 -8.00 8.38 3.14
C THR A 28 -9.16 7.46 2.75
N PRO A 29 -9.29 6.29 3.36
CA PRO A 29 -10.48 5.48 3.15
C PRO A 29 -11.77 6.18 3.59
N ASN A 30 -11.71 7.14 4.54
CA ASN A 30 -12.90 7.87 4.99
C ASN A 30 -13.40 8.96 4.02
N ASN A 31 -12.56 9.47 3.12
CA ASN A 31 -12.92 10.58 2.23
C ASN A 31 -12.87 10.22 0.72
N TYR A 32 -12.49 8.99 0.38
CA TYR A 32 -12.33 8.58 -1.01
C TYR A 32 -13.00 7.25 -1.36
N SER A 33 -14.04 7.34 -2.19
CA SER A 33 -14.94 6.23 -2.56
C SER A 33 -14.29 5.07 -3.35
N ALA A 34 -13.08 5.28 -3.87
CA ALA A 34 -12.33 4.22 -4.56
C ALA A 34 -11.76 3.17 -3.58
N PHE A 35 -11.57 3.54 -2.31
CA PHE A 35 -11.29 2.54 -1.28
C PHE A 35 -12.50 1.62 -1.10
N LYS A 36 -12.24 0.31 -1.11
CA LYS A 36 -13.23 -0.74 -0.88
C LYS A 36 -12.88 -1.53 0.36
N THR A 37 -13.84 -2.23 0.94
CA THR A 37 -13.60 -3.11 2.08
C THR A 37 -12.51 -4.14 1.76
N ASP A 38 -11.65 -4.39 2.74
CA ASP A 38 -10.59 -5.39 2.74
C ASP A 38 -10.67 -6.24 4.02
N CYS A 39 -10.01 -7.38 3.99
CA CYS A 39 -9.98 -8.34 5.08
C CYS A 39 -8.53 -8.65 5.44
N LEU A 40 -8.08 -8.19 6.61
CA LEU A 40 -6.82 -8.63 7.20
C LEU A 40 -7.01 -10.06 7.72
N ASN A 41 -6.38 -11.04 7.08
CA ASN A 41 -6.49 -12.45 7.43
C ASN A 41 -5.09 -13.11 7.43
N PRO A 42 -4.25 -12.81 8.45
CA PRO A 42 -2.87 -13.29 8.51
C PRO A 42 -2.77 -14.81 8.68
N ALA A 43 -3.76 -15.44 9.32
CA ALA A 43 -3.79 -16.89 9.57
C ALA A 43 -4.49 -17.69 8.46
N ALA A 44 -4.95 -17.04 7.38
CA ALA A 44 -5.75 -17.65 6.32
C ALA A 44 -7.01 -18.41 6.81
N SER A 45 -7.51 -18.14 8.02
CA SER A 45 -8.62 -18.87 8.65
C SER A 45 -10.02 -18.40 8.20
N GLY A 46 -10.08 -17.36 7.36
CA GLY A 46 -11.32 -16.75 6.88
C GLY A 46 -11.83 -15.63 7.80
N GLN A 47 -11.23 -15.46 8.98
CA GLN A 47 -11.55 -14.37 9.89
C GLN A 47 -10.92 -13.04 9.43
N CYS A 48 -11.70 -11.97 9.48
CA CYS A 48 -11.25 -10.62 9.18
C CYS A 48 -10.91 -9.84 10.45
N TRP A 49 -9.62 -9.59 10.67
CA TRP A 49 -9.09 -9.02 11.89
C TRP A 49 -9.02 -7.50 11.85
N GLY A 50 -9.23 -6.87 13.02
CA GLY A 50 -9.05 -5.43 13.20
C GLY A 50 -9.82 -4.60 12.19
N GLN A 51 -11.09 -4.90 11.96
CA GLN A 51 -11.98 -4.16 11.05
C GLN A 51 -12.29 -2.73 11.57
N PRO A 52 -12.75 -1.79 10.71
CA PRO A 52 -12.79 -1.92 9.25
C PRO A 52 -11.39 -1.85 8.65
N ARG A 53 -11.19 -2.57 7.55
CA ARG A 53 -9.98 -2.49 6.72
C ARG A 53 -10.37 -2.15 5.29
N TYR A 54 -9.49 -1.47 4.58
CA TYR A 54 -9.74 -0.99 3.23
C TYR A 54 -8.58 -1.29 2.30
N ARG A 55 -8.93 -1.41 1.02
CA ARG A 55 -8.00 -1.59 -0.09
C ARG A 55 -8.29 -0.59 -1.17
N TYR A 56 -7.25 -0.25 -1.92
CA TYR A 56 -7.35 0.60 -3.10
C TYR A 56 -6.32 0.13 -4.12
N TYR A 57 -6.60 0.34 -5.40
CA TYR A 57 -5.60 0.17 -6.43
C TYR A 57 -5.74 1.25 -7.49
N ALA A 58 -4.60 1.66 -8.04
CA ALA A 58 -4.51 2.47 -9.24
C ALA A 58 -3.73 1.65 -10.28
N ARG A 59 -4.23 1.58 -11.52
CA ARG A 59 -3.68 0.69 -12.55
C ARG A 59 -3.50 1.40 -13.89
N TRP A 60 -2.50 0.93 -14.64
CA TRP A 60 -2.29 1.20 -16.04
C TRP A 60 -2.16 -0.11 -16.79
N ASN A 61 -2.85 -0.22 -17.92
CA ASN A 61 -2.87 -1.44 -18.70
C ASN A 61 -2.12 -1.26 -20.02
N ASN A 62 -1.55 -2.34 -20.53
CA ASN A 62 -0.91 -2.42 -21.85
C ASN A 62 0.22 -1.39 -22.06
N ILE A 63 1.18 -1.31 -21.15
CA ILE A 63 2.34 -0.42 -21.24
C ILE A 63 3.64 -1.19 -21.01
N LYS A 64 4.78 -0.64 -21.46
CA LYS A 64 6.09 -1.29 -21.30
C LYS A 64 6.93 -0.72 -20.17
N GLU A 65 6.71 0.54 -19.81
CA GLU A 65 7.43 1.19 -18.73
C GLU A 65 6.45 1.96 -17.84
N TRP A 66 6.65 1.80 -16.55
CA TRP A 66 5.82 2.41 -15.53
C TRP A 66 6.68 2.94 -14.39
N ARG A 67 6.27 4.07 -13.82
CA ARG A 67 6.88 4.66 -12.61
C ARG A 67 5.79 5.00 -11.62
N GLY A 68 6.04 4.69 -10.36
CA GLY A 68 5.15 5.01 -9.25
C GLY A 68 5.89 5.67 -8.12
N LYS A 69 5.22 6.61 -7.47
CA LYS A 69 5.68 7.22 -6.24
C LYS A 69 4.52 7.36 -5.26
N ILE A 70 4.82 7.16 -3.98
CA ILE A 70 3.83 7.14 -2.91
C ILE A 70 4.37 7.92 -1.72
N CYS A 71 3.54 8.78 -1.14
CA CYS A 71 3.67 9.23 0.24
C CYS A 71 2.60 8.52 1.05
N ALA A 72 2.99 7.91 2.17
CA ALA A 72 2.05 7.20 3.02
C ALA A 72 2.33 7.47 4.50
N LYS A 73 1.27 7.47 5.29
CA LYS A 73 1.33 7.49 6.75
C LYS A 73 0.22 6.63 7.31
N SER A 74 0.59 5.62 8.10
CA SER A 74 -0.35 4.87 8.92
C SER A 74 -0.69 5.69 10.15
N VAL A 75 -1.92 6.18 10.27
CA VAL A 75 -2.29 7.00 11.43
C VAL A 75 -2.68 6.07 12.56
N GLN A 76 -1.88 6.00 13.63
CA GLN A 76 -2.13 5.12 14.76
C GLN A 76 -2.62 5.93 15.96
N ASN A 77 -3.89 5.76 16.31
CA ASN A 77 -4.55 6.33 17.50
C ASN A 77 -5.76 5.46 17.90
N THR A 78 -6.47 5.85 18.96
CA THR A 78 -7.63 5.11 19.49
C THR A 78 -8.76 4.91 18.46
N TYR A 79 -8.93 5.84 17.51
CA TYR A 79 -9.98 5.78 16.48
C TYR A 79 -9.51 5.13 15.16
N ASN A 80 -8.21 4.87 15.02
CA ASN A 80 -7.58 4.29 13.84
C ASN A 80 -6.59 3.18 14.25
N ASN A 81 -7.01 2.31 15.17
CA ASN A 81 -6.12 1.32 15.76
C ASN A 81 -5.82 0.17 14.78
N HIS A 82 -4.54 0.00 14.45
CA HIS A 82 -3.99 -1.06 13.61
C HIS A 82 -3.54 -2.29 14.41
N VAL A 83 -3.43 -2.17 15.73
CA VAL A 83 -3.01 -3.26 16.61
C VAL A 83 -4.16 -4.26 16.75
N VAL A 84 -3.84 -5.52 16.48
CA VAL A 84 -4.71 -6.65 16.69
C VAL A 84 -4.30 -7.34 17.98
N SER A 85 -5.26 -7.50 18.90
CA SER A 85 -5.08 -8.28 20.12
C SER A 85 -5.70 -9.66 19.94
N TYR A 86 -4.97 -10.73 20.27
CA TYR A 86 -5.48 -12.10 20.25
C TYR A 86 -4.97 -12.90 21.45
N GLN A 87 -5.79 -13.81 21.96
CA GLN A 87 -5.37 -14.75 22.98
C GLN A 87 -4.50 -15.83 22.33
N SER A 88 -3.26 -15.99 22.78
CA SER A 88 -2.42 -17.12 22.42
C SER A 88 -2.32 -18.05 23.61
N SER A 89 -2.73 -19.31 23.44
CA SER A 89 -2.63 -20.35 24.47
C SER A 89 -1.29 -21.11 24.43
N SER A 90 -0.41 -20.84 23.46
CA SER A 90 0.74 -21.72 23.19
C SER A 90 2.03 -21.04 22.66
N ASP A 91 2.10 -19.72 22.53
CA ASP A 91 3.27 -19.03 21.96
C ASP A 91 4.18 -18.39 23.02
N SER A 92 5.42 -18.88 23.15
CA SER A 92 6.43 -18.43 24.12
C SER A 92 7.08 -17.10 23.75
N SER A 93 6.77 -16.53 22.58
CA SER A 93 7.36 -15.29 22.09
C SER A 93 6.57 -14.01 22.43
N CYS A 94 5.47 -14.11 23.18
CA CYS A 94 4.65 -12.95 23.59
C CYS A 94 5.04 -12.33 24.95
N PRO A 95 5.76 -11.21 24.94
CA PRO A 95 5.57 -10.14 25.93
C PRO A 95 5.59 -8.75 25.23
N ILE A 96 4.95 -7.65 25.68
CA ILE A 96 4.71 -7.09 27.02
C ILE A 96 3.42 -6.25 26.96
N GLY A 97 2.53 -6.36 27.97
CA GLY A 97 1.48 -5.35 28.18
C GLY A 97 0.16 -5.76 28.84
N GLY A 98 0.13 -6.79 29.69
CA GLY A 98 -0.97 -7.02 30.64
C GLY A 98 -1.95 -8.12 30.25
N GLN A 99 -1.75 -9.30 30.86
CA GLN A 99 -2.74 -10.37 31.09
C GLN A 99 -3.48 -10.92 29.84
N ASN A 100 -2.97 -12.03 29.30
CA ASN A 100 -3.66 -12.98 28.39
C ASN A 100 -3.78 -12.65 26.90
N TYR A 101 -3.25 -11.54 26.38
CA TYR A 101 -3.36 -11.22 24.94
C TYR A 101 -2.01 -10.85 24.31
N CYS A 102 -1.72 -11.43 23.14
CA CYS A 102 -0.67 -11.00 22.23
C CYS A 102 -1.17 -9.81 21.39
N GLN A 103 -0.33 -8.79 21.24
CA GLN A 103 -0.63 -7.61 20.44
C GLN A 103 0.34 -7.51 19.28
N ILE A 104 -0.19 -7.46 18.05
CA ILE A 104 0.61 -7.29 16.84
C ILE A 104 0.08 -6.09 16.06
N TYR A 105 0.98 -5.20 15.68
CA TYR A 105 0.67 -4.13 14.75
C TYR A 105 0.58 -4.68 13.33
N TYR A 106 -0.51 -4.33 12.63
CA TYR A 106 -0.67 -4.61 11.21
C TYR A 106 -0.99 -3.30 10.48
N GLY A 107 0.06 -2.66 9.98
CA GLY A 107 -0.06 -1.45 9.17
C GLY A 107 -0.69 -1.70 7.80
N PRO A 108 -1.05 -0.64 7.07
CA PRO A 108 -1.36 -0.77 5.66
C PRO A 108 -0.15 -1.30 4.90
N ILE A 109 -0.39 -2.16 3.92
CA ILE A 109 0.63 -2.67 3.01
C ILE A 109 0.47 -2.00 1.66
N ILE A 110 1.57 -1.50 1.14
CA ILE A 110 1.64 -0.88 -0.17
C ILE A 110 2.51 -1.73 -1.07
N SER A 111 2.00 -2.12 -2.22
CA SER A 111 2.69 -2.98 -3.17
C SER A 111 2.65 -2.39 -4.58
N PHE A 112 3.79 -2.39 -5.27
CA PHE A 112 3.86 -2.14 -6.69
C PHE A 112 3.87 -3.48 -7.42
N GLN A 113 2.89 -3.66 -8.31
CA GLN A 113 2.59 -4.96 -8.89
C GLN A 113 2.55 -4.90 -10.42
N VAL A 114 2.89 -6.03 -11.04
CA VAL A 114 2.87 -6.24 -12.48
C VAL A 114 2.15 -7.55 -12.80
N LYS A 115 1.49 -7.60 -13.95
CA LYS A 115 1.07 -8.84 -14.61
C LYS A 115 1.19 -8.66 -16.12
N GLY A 116 1.27 -9.74 -16.87
CA GLY A 116 1.16 -9.70 -18.33
C GLY A 116 -0.19 -9.13 -18.74
N HIS A 117 -0.26 -8.41 -19.87
CA HIS A 117 -1.50 -7.75 -20.30
C HIS A 117 -2.69 -8.72 -20.45
N ASN A 118 -2.41 -9.96 -20.90
CA ASN A 118 -3.40 -11.00 -21.11
C ASN A 118 -3.53 -11.98 -19.92
N GLU A 119 -2.86 -11.68 -18.81
CA GLU A 119 -2.92 -12.52 -17.60
C GLU A 119 -4.17 -12.24 -16.77
N SER A 120 -4.67 -13.28 -16.10
CA SER A 120 -5.88 -13.19 -15.29
C SER A 120 -5.71 -12.24 -14.10
N GLU A 121 -6.82 -11.72 -13.58
CA GLU A 121 -6.79 -10.69 -12.51
C GLU A 121 -6.21 -11.18 -11.18
N ASN A 122 -6.06 -12.48 -10.98
CA ASN A 122 -5.41 -13.06 -9.80
C ASN A 122 -3.90 -13.27 -9.97
N GLN A 123 -3.30 -12.92 -11.12
CA GLN A 123 -1.87 -13.15 -11.42
C GLN A 123 -0.98 -11.93 -11.16
N TRP A 124 -1.47 -10.92 -10.44
CA TRP A 124 -0.64 -9.80 -10.02
C TRP A 124 0.50 -10.27 -9.11
N ARG A 125 1.73 -9.91 -9.50
CA ARG A 125 2.95 -10.19 -8.75
C ARG A 125 3.55 -8.89 -8.26
N SER A 126 4.04 -8.84 -7.02
CA SER A 126 4.85 -7.71 -6.57
C SER A 126 6.12 -7.63 -7.41
N ILE A 127 6.48 -6.42 -7.81
CA ILE A 127 7.73 -6.14 -8.49
C ILE A 127 8.89 -6.47 -7.53
N GLU A 128 9.98 -7.01 -8.06
CA GLU A 128 11.16 -7.36 -7.27
C GLU A 128 12.41 -6.83 -7.96
N LYS A 129 13.31 -6.19 -7.21
CA LYS A 129 14.63 -5.80 -7.72
C LYS A 129 15.68 -6.04 -6.65
N ASP A 130 16.79 -6.66 -7.04
CA ASP A 130 17.93 -6.93 -6.16
C ASP A 130 17.52 -7.69 -4.87
N GLY A 131 16.62 -8.66 -5.00
CA GLY A 131 16.06 -9.44 -3.89
C GLY A 131 15.08 -8.68 -2.99
N LYS A 132 14.70 -7.44 -3.35
CA LYS A 132 13.75 -6.63 -2.58
C LYS A 132 12.42 -6.56 -3.30
N LEU A 133 11.39 -7.07 -2.63
CA LEU A 133 10.00 -6.88 -3.06
C LEU A 133 9.62 -5.40 -2.93
N ALA A 134 8.89 -4.91 -3.92
CA ALA A 134 8.26 -3.60 -3.94
C ALA A 134 6.98 -3.60 -3.09
N SER A 135 7.04 -4.17 -1.89
CA SER A 135 5.92 -4.32 -0.96
C SER A 135 6.35 -3.93 0.44
N TYR A 136 5.64 -2.99 1.05
CA TYR A 136 6.04 -2.35 2.30
C TYR A 136 4.87 -2.22 3.25
N GLU A 137 5.04 -2.73 4.47
CA GLU A 137 4.17 -2.35 5.58
C GLU A 137 4.55 -0.96 6.07
N ILE A 138 3.55 -0.08 6.24
CA ILE A 138 3.78 1.29 6.70
C ILE A 138 3.83 1.32 8.23
N PRO A 139 4.95 1.79 8.83
CA PRO A 139 5.06 1.90 10.28
C PRO A 139 4.09 2.92 10.87
N ALA A 140 3.73 2.72 12.13
CA ALA A 140 2.78 3.55 12.86
C ALA A 140 3.25 5.00 12.99
N ASN A 141 2.38 5.96 12.64
CA ASN A 141 2.59 7.41 12.75
C ASN A 141 3.79 7.99 12.00
N GLU A 142 4.55 7.17 11.28
CA GLU A 142 5.69 7.58 10.49
C GLU A 142 5.28 7.85 9.04
N ARG A 143 5.75 8.97 8.51
CA ARG A 143 5.63 9.25 7.08
C ARG A 143 6.74 8.56 6.32
N ARG A 144 6.38 7.85 5.26
CA ARG A 144 7.33 7.18 4.37
C ARG A 144 7.03 7.54 2.91
N TRP A 145 8.10 7.57 2.11
CA TRP A 145 8.02 7.73 0.66
C TRP A 145 8.60 6.51 -0.02
N TYR A 146 7.90 6.02 -1.04
CA TYR A 146 8.32 4.88 -1.83
C TYR A 146 8.29 5.27 -3.29
N HIS A 147 9.30 4.84 -4.04
CA HIS A 147 9.37 5.06 -5.47
C HIS A 147 9.81 3.78 -6.16
N TRP A 148 9.17 3.45 -7.27
CA TRP A 148 9.50 2.31 -8.09
C TRP A 148 9.42 2.67 -9.56
N ALA A 149 10.33 2.13 -10.34
CA ALA A 149 10.32 2.19 -11.78
C ALA A 149 10.51 0.77 -12.30
N TRP A 150 9.74 0.41 -13.31
CA TRP A 150 9.82 -0.93 -13.89
C TRP A 150 9.63 -0.87 -15.39
N LYS A 151 10.33 -1.77 -16.08
CA LYS A 151 10.28 -1.92 -17.52
C LYS A 151 10.19 -3.40 -17.87
N THR A 152 9.26 -3.74 -18.74
CA THR A 152 9.09 -5.08 -19.29
C THR A 152 9.49 -5.11 -20.77
N SER A 153 9.84 -6.29 -21.27
CA SER A 153 10.15 -6.50 -22.69
C SER A 153 8.89 -6.46 -23.57
N GLN A 154 7.76 -6.90 -23.02
CA GLN A 154 6.44 -6.91 -23.66
C GLN A 154 5.46 -6.02 -22.89
N PRO A 155 4.38 -5.52 -23.54
CA PRO A 155 3.34 -4.79 -22.85
C PRO A 155 2.77 -5.58 -21.67
N SER A 156 2.55 -4.89 -20.56
CA SER A 156 2.10 -5.45 -19.29
C SER A 156 1.15 -4.49 -18.60
N ASP A 157 0.43 -5.01 -17.61
CA ASP A 157 -0.38 -4.20 -16.73
C ASP A 157 0.39 -3.95 -15.44
N PHE A 158 0.31 -2.72 -14.94
CA PHE A 158 0.95 -2.27 -13.72
C PHE A 158 -0.11 -1.73 -12.77
N ARG A 159 0.06 -2.00 -11.49
CA ARG A 159 -0.76 -1.34 -10.46
C ARG A 159 0.01 -1.03 -9.20
N LEU A 160 -0.42 0.03 -8.57
CA LEU A 160 -0.17 0.29 -7.17
C LEU A 160 -1.34 -0.28 -6.38
N ALA A 161 -1.07 -1.11 -5.39
CA ALA A 161 -2.06 -1.69 -4.51
C ALA A 161 -1.82 -1.24 -3.06
N VAL A 162 -2.89 -0.85 -2.38
CA VAL A 162 -2.91 -0.62 -0.93
C VAL A 162 -3.86 -1.64 -0.32
N ARG A 163 -3.43 -2.27 0.77
CA ARG A 163 -4.21 -3.23 1.56
C ARG A 163 -4.18 -2.85 3.02
N TYR A 164 -5.18 -3.32 3.76
CA TYR A 164 -5.28 -3.20 5.22
C TYR A 164 -5.27 -1.77 5.77
N ALA A 165 -5.57 -0.78 4.93
CA ALA A 165 -5.69 0.60 5.35
C ALA A 165 -6.86 0.76 6.33
N LYS A 166 -6.72 1.69 7.25
CA LYS A 166 -7.75 2.13 8.20
C LYS A 166 -8.28 3.51 7.80
N PRO A 167 -9.49 3.90 8.27
CA PRO A 167 -10.21 5.10 7.81
C PRO A 167 -9.40 6.40 7.74
N TYR A 168 -8.44 6.59 8.64
CA TYR A 168 -7.66 7.82 8.77
C TYR A 168 -6.23 7.71 8.23
N ASP A 169 -5.87 6.59 7.59
CA ASP A 169 -4.56 6.49 6.95
C ASP A 169 -4.46 7.44 5.78
N GLU A 170 -3.30 8.08 5.65
CA GLU A 170 -3.05 9.10 4.65
C GLU A 170 -2.25 8.49 3.52
N PHE A 171 -2.75 8.64 2.29
CA PHE A 171 -2.02 8.24 1.10
C PHE A 171 -2.07 9.31 0.01
N ASP A 172 -0.94 9.44 -0.67
CA ASP A 172 -0.80 10.21 -1.89
C ASP A 172 -0.04 9.39 -2.92
N PHE A 173 -0.59 9.30 -4.14
CA PHE A 173 -0.12 8.39 -5.16
C PHE A 173 0.13 9.12 -6.47
N MET A 174 1.26 8.80 -7.09
CA MET A 174 1.60 9.25 -8.43
C MET A 174 2.00 8.06 -9.27
N MET A 175 1.47 7.99 -10.49
CA MET A 175 1.77 6.94 -11.45
C MET A 175 1.93 7.55 -12.83
N ASP A 176 2.90 7.06 -13.58
CA ASP A 176 3.17 7.52 -14.93
C ASP A 176 3.61 6.37 -15.83
N LYS A 177 3.38 6.53 -17.15
CA LYS A 177 3.53 5.48 -18.15
C LYS A 177 4.28 5.96 -19.38
N LYS A 178 4.92 5.02 -20.05
CA LYS A 178 5.34 5.13 -21.45
C LYS A 178 4.76 3.96 -22.23
N MET A 179 4.07 4.28 -23.33
CA MET A 179 3.55 3.29 -24.27
C MET A 179 4.70 2.56 -24.98
#